data_AF-A0A1L9RGU4-F1
#
_entry.id   AF-A0A1L9RGU4-F1
#
_cell.length_a   1.000
_cell.length_b   1.000
_cell.length_c   1.000
_cell.angle_alpha   90.00
_cell.angle_beta   90.00
_cell.angle_gamma   90.00
#
_symmetry.space_group_name_H-M   'P 1'
#
loop_
_entity.id
_entity.type
_entity.pdbx_description
1 polymer ?
#
loop_
_entity_poly.entity_id
_entity_poly.type
_entity_poly.pdbx_seq_one_letter_code
_entity_poly.pdbx_strand_id
1 'polypeptide(L)'
;MHIPGHHQPSPVEQIQGTAPHDPPSQLRFNDERKEGGQWSVAGSTDVSLSGNQATSEQFSSRSALFRYFAAEIDPKRTDLILIACGFVGGLVDGLSFNAWGSFSSMQTGNTVFIALGVSGQPEYPQYLWAKSLIALATFLTSNLFFIHGSRLLNPLRRSTVILSFAIQTAAILAAAILVQLGTISPKPENPRAPIEWMQVLPISLLAFQAGGQIVASRILAFDEIPTVVLTTLLCDLLVDTKLYVRPWKANPKRNRRIGAFLALFLGAMTAGGLSKVTGLASSLWFAMAIKLTMTLSFFVWRVDKASIRRKRDEESGTE
;
A
#
# COMPACT_ATOMS: atom_id res chain seq x y z
N MET A 1 64.63 -3.25 -23.81
CA MET A 1 64.08 -2.00 -23.26
C MET A 1 63.31 -2.37 -21.99
N HIS A 2 63.98 -2.52 -20.86
CA HIS A 2 64.30 -1.50 -19.84
C HIS A 2 63.08 -0.93 -19.09
N ILE A 3 62.75 -1.66 -18.02
CA ILE A 3 62.38 -1.29 -16.63
C ILE A 3 61.13 -0.43 -16.31
N PRO A 4 60.43 -0.75 -15.19
CA PRO A 4 59.11 -0.25 -14.76
C PRO A 4 59.20 0.81 -13.64
N GLY A 5 58.05 1.32 -13.14
CA GLY A 5 57.96 2.05 -11.87
C GLY A 5 56.60 1.77 -11.23
N HIS A 6 56.51 0.95 -10.17
CA HIS A 6 56.69 1.26 -8.75
C HIS A 6 55.77 2.37 -8.21
N HIS A 7 54.76 1.94 -7.44
CA HIS A 7 53.98 2.79 -6.54
C HIS A 7 54.25 2.39 -5.08
N GLN A 8 54.24 3.43 -4.22
CA GLN A 8 54.42 3.51 -2.76
C GLN A 8 55.86 3.72 -2.25
N PRO A 9 56.08 4.50 -1.16
CA PRO A 9 55.16 4.77 -0.03
C PRO A 9 55.03 6.24 0.44
N SER A 10 54.15 6.44 1.43
CA SER A 10 53.84 7.66 2.22
C SER A 10 55.02 8.25 3.02
N PRO A 11 54.87 9.48 3.56
CA PRO A 11 54.96 9.55 5.03
C PRO A 11 53.98 10.50 5.72
N VAL A 12 53.76 10.14 6.98
CA VAL A 12 53.22 10.88 8.12
C VAL A 12 53.96 12.21 8.31
N GLU A 13 53.22 13.28 8.61
CA GLU A 13 53.81 14.49 9.21
C GLU A 13 53.02 14.87 10.47
N GLN A 14 53.74 14.78 11.60
CA GLN A 14 53.36 15.25 12.92
C GLN A 14 53.40 16.78 12.94
N ILE A 15 52.44 17.41 13.61
CA ILE A 15 52.63 18.76 14.16
C ILE A 15 52.33 18.70 15.66
N GLN A 16 53.37 18.99 16.44
CA GLN A 16 53.37 19.09 17.88
C GLN A 16 53.88 20.48 18.28
N GLY A 17 53.25 21.06 19.31
CA GLY A 17 53.68 22.27 20.02
C GLY A 17 52.60 23.36 19.98
N THR A 18 52.15 24.00 21.06
CA THR A 18 52.60 24.09 22.46
C THR A 18 51.46 24.73 23.28
N ALA A 19 51.16 24.21 24.47
CA ALA A 19 50.44 24.91 25.56
C ALA A 19 51.45 25.76 26.38
N PRO A 20 51.13 26.49 27.48
CA PRO A 20 49.87 26.59 28.24
C PRO A 20 49.49 28.01 28.72
N HIS A 21 48.29 28.22 29.26
CA HIS A 21 48.01 29.20 30.35
C HIS A 21 46.60 28.99 30.95
N ASP A 22 46.56 28.46 32.17
CA ASP A 22 45.55 28.71 33.24
C ASP A 22 46.28 29.54 34.33
N PRO A 23 45.67 30.16 35.38
CA PRO A 23 44.36 29.91 36.05
C PRO A 23 43.65 31.26 36.47
N PRO A 24 42.78 31.42 37.52
CA PRO A 24 42.14 30.44 38.43
C PRO A 24 40.62 30.61 38.68
N SER A 25 40.05 29.55 39.25
CA SER A 25 38.83 29.51 40.06
C SER A 25 38.93 30.33 41.36
N GLN A 26 37.81 30.92 41.82
CA GLN A 26 37.34 31.27 43.20
C GLN A 26 36.25 32.38 42.99
N LEU A 27 35.05 32.47 43.57
CA LEU A 27 34.54 32.26 44.93
C LEU A 27 32.99 32.26 44.89
N ARG A 28 32.37 31.54 45.84
CA ARG A 28 30.95 31.63 46.25
C ARG A 28 30.57 33.05 46.69
N PHE A 29 29.32 33.45 46.49
CA PHE A 29 28.49 34.12 47.51
C PHE A 29 27.00 33.79 47.33
N ASN A 30 26.40 33.23 48.39
CA ASN A 30 24.97 33.29 48.65
C ASN A 30 24.63 34.72 49.12
N ASP A 31 23.46 35.24 48.76
CA ASP A 31 22.69 36.02 49.73
C ASP A 31 21.17 35.89 49.48
N GLU A 32 20.45 35.81 50.59
CA GLU A 32 19.00 35.61 50.71
C GLU A 32 18.24 36.95 50.80
N ARG A 33 16.89 36.84 50.81
CA ARG A 33 15.85 37.79 51.26
C ARG A 33 15.30 38.79 50.24
N LYS A 34 14.02 39.18 50.28
CA LYS A 34 12.71 38.71 50.79
C LYS A 34 11.74 39.90 50.54
N GLU A 35 10.44 39.64 50.47
CA GLU A 35 9.30 40.60 50.52
C GLU A 35 9.06 41.40 49.22
N GLY A 36 7.85 41.66 48.74
CA GLY A 36 6.49 41.56 49.27
C GLY A 36 5.67 42.69 48.62
N GLY A 37 4.48 42.41 48.06
CA GLY A 37 3.63 43.45 47.49
C GLY A 37 2.42 42.93 46.71
N GLN A 38 1.30 42.73 47.41
CA GLN A 38 -0.05 42.53 46.89
C GLN A 38 -0.71 43.87 46.46
N TRP A 39 -2.03 43.85 46.21
CA TRP A 39 -2.97 44.92 45.77
C TRP A 39 -3.14 44.98 44.23
N SER A 40 -4.32 44.90 43.60
CA SER A 40 -5.70 45.17 44.05
C SER A 40 -6.76 44.42 43.22
N VAL A 41 -7.92 44.24 43.85
CA VAL A 41 -9.20 43.66 43.37
C VAL A 41 -10.09 44.75 42.73
N ALA A 42 -10.77 44.41 41.63
CA ALA A 42 -12.13 44.84 41.23
C ALA A 42 -12.46 44.06 39.93
N GLY A 43 -13.41 43.13 39.88
CA GLY A 43 -14.83 43.39 40.06
C GLY A 43 -15.47 43.74 38.71
N SER A 44 -15.62 42.78 37.79
CA SER A 44 -16.50 42.92 36.63
C SER A 44 -17.34 41.66 36.48
N THR A 45 -18.65 41.85 36.62
CA THR A 45 -19.71 40.85 36.59
C THR A 45 -19.96 40.30 35.20
N ASP A 46 -20.35 39.03 35.17
CA ASP A 46 -20.76 38.21 34.03
C ASP A 46 -21.55 38.91 32.91
N VAL A 47 -21.18 38.58 31.67
CA VAL A 47 -22.16 38.07 30.69
C VAL A 47 -21.54 36.85 30.02
N SER A 48 -21.64 35.70 30.69
CA SER A 48 -21.44 34.40 30.04
C SER A 48 -22.58 34.20 29.02
N LEU A 49 -22.32 34.50 27.75
CA LEU A 49 -23.16 34.09 26.62
C LEU A 49 -23.11 32.56 26.50
N SER A 50 -23.90 31.90 27.35
CA SER A 50 -24.23 30.48 27.22
C SER A 50 -25.20 30.32 26.06
N GLY A 51 -24.63 30.30 24.85
CA GLY A 51 -25.41 30.30 23.61
C GLY A 51 -24.55 29.96 22.41
N ASN A 52 -23.81 28.84 22.47
CA ASN A 52 -23.33 28.06 21.30
C ASN A 52 -22.46 26.82 21.66
N GLN A 53 -22.66 26.19 22.83
CA GLN A 53 -21.91 24.97 23.18
C GLN A 53 -22.21 23.79 22.22
N ALA A 54 -23.45 23.68 21.73
CA ALA A 54 -23.83 22.64 20.76
C ALA A 54 -23.12 22.82 19.41
N THR A 55 -22.89 24.06 18.97
CA THR A 55 -22.20 24.39 17.73
C THR A 55 -20.68 24.21 17.88
N SER A 56 -20.09 24.63 19.00
CA SER A 56 -18.64 24.49 19.22
C SER A 56 -18.16 23.04 19.34
N GLU A 57 -18.93 22.15 19.97
CA GLU A 57 -18.58 20.72 20.02
C GLU A 57 -18.69 20.06 18.64
N GLN A 58 -19.72 20.41 17.85
CA GLN A 58 -19.92 19.87 16.51
C GLN A 58 -18.84 20.36 15.53
N PHE A 59 -18.44 21.64 15.60
CA PHE A 59 -17.32 22.19 14.83
C PHE A 59 -15.98 21.61 15.28
N SER A 60 -15.76 21.42 16.59
CA SER A 60 -14.56 20.77 17.14
C SER A 60 -14.44 19.31 16.65
N SER A 61 -15.51 18.52 16.75
CA SER A 61 -15.52 17.12 16.29
C SER A 61 -15.35 16.99 14.78
N ARG A 62 -15.99 17.85 13.97
CA ARG A 62 -15.79 17.88 12.50
C ARG A 62 -14.36 18.26 12.14
N SER A 63 -13.77 19.22 12.85
CA SER A 63 -12.37 19.61 12.65
C SER A 63 -11.38 18.51 13.09
N ALA A 64 -11.72 17.74 14.13
CA ALA A 64 -10.91 16.62 14.61
C ALA A 64 -10.98 15.43 13.64
N LEU A 65 -12.17 15.09 13.14
CA LEU A 65 -12.36 14.07 12.11
C LEU A 65 -11.67 14.45 10.79
N PHE A 66 -11.80 15.71 10.36
CA PHE A 66 -11.12 16.19 9.15
C PHE A 66 -9.59 16.11 9.32
N ARG A 67 -9.05 16.54 10.47
CA ARG A 67 -7.62 16.39 10.80
C ARG A 67 -7.19 14.92 10.84
N TYR A 68 -8.03 14.04 11.36
CA TYR A 68 -7.77 12.59 11.39
C TYR A 68 -7.69 11.99 9.98
N PHE A 69 -8.65 12.26 9.11
CA PHE A 69 -8.62 11.75 7.73
C PHE A 69 -7.55 12.43 6.87
N ALA A 70 -7.18 13.66 7.22
CA ALA A 70 -6.11 14.39 6.57
C ALA A 70 -4.69 13.96 7.00
N ALA A 71 -4.56 13.16 8.06
CA ALA A 71 -3.28 12.71 8.58
C ALA A 71 -2.65 11.63 7.68
N GLU A 72 -1.32 11.55 7.68
CA GLU A 72 -0.57 10.55 6.92
C GLU A 72 -0.46 9.23 7.69
N ILE A 73 -0.53 8.11 6.97
CA ILE A 73 -0.47 6.76 7.52
C ILE A 73 0.99 6.35 7.75
N ASP A 74 1.28 5.67 8.87
CA ASP A 74 2.60 5.04 9.09
C ASP A 74 2.78 3.79 8.19
N PRO A 75 3.72 3.81 7.22
CA PRO A 75 3.94 2.69 6.31
C PRO A 75 4.65 1.50 6.99
N LYS A 76 5.26 1.64 8.17
CA LYS A 76 6.15 0.61 8.74
C LYS A 76 5.53 -0.78 8.94
N ARG A 77 4.22 -0.88 9.11
CA ARG A 77 3.49 -2.14 9.33
C ARG A 77 2.49 -2.48 8.23
N THR A 78 2.45 -1.69 7.15
CA THR A 78 1.48 -1.91 6.07
C THR A 78 1.90 -3.08 5.18
N ASP A 79 3.09 -3.65 5.40
CA ASP A 79 3.57 -4.88 4.77
C ASP A 79 2.62 -6.06 4.99
N LEU A 80 2.02 -6.21 6.17
CA LEU A 80 1.01 -7.26 6.44
C LEU A 80 -0.23 -7.09 5.57
N ILE A 81 -0.69 -5.85 5.38
CA ILE A 81 -1.82 -5.55 4.49
C ILE A 81 -1.44 -5.86 3.04
N LEU A 82 -0.22 -5.52 2.62
CA LEU A 82 0.24 -5.82 1.26
C LEU A 82 0.40 -7.32 1.00
N ILE A 83 0.81 -8.10 2.00
CA ILE A 83 0.84 -9.57 1.92
C ILE A 83 -0.58 -10.12 1.80
N ALA A 84 -1.53 -9.60 2.60
CA ALA A 84 -2.95 -9.96 2.45
C ALA A 84 -3.53 -9.55 1.08
N CYS A 85 -3.07 -8.43 0.50
CA CYS A 85 -3.40 -8.05 -0.87
C CYS A 85 -2.88 -9.11 -1.86
N GLY A 86 -1.67 -9.64 -1.65
CA GLY A 86 -1.13 -10.74 -2.44
C GLY A 86 -2.03 -11.98 -2.39
N PHE A 87 -2.55 -12.33 -1.21
CA PHE A 87 -3.54 -13.41 -1.06
C PHE A 87 -4.82 -13.13 -1.84
N VAL A 88 -5.41 -11.93 -1.70
CA VAL A 88 -6.61 -11.55 -2.46
C VAL A 88 -6.34 -11.54 -3.97
N GLY A 89 -5.16 -11.08 -4.40
CA GLY A 89 -4.75 -11.09 -5.79
C GLY A 89 -4.67 -12.51 -6.37
N GLY A 90 -4.02 -13.43 -5.65
CA GLY A 90 -3.97 -14.84 -6.05
C GLY A 90 -5.36 -15.51 -6.05
N LEU A 91 -6.20 -15.18 -5.07
CA LEU A 91 -7.58 -15.67 -5.01
C LEU A 91 -8.41 -15.18 -6.21
N VAL A 92 -8.42 -13.88 -6.47
CA VAL A 92 -9.15 -13.28 -7.59
C VAL A 92 -8.65 -13.83 -8.93
N ASP A 93 -7.34 -13.90 -9.14
CA ASP A 93 -6.77 -14.43 -10.38
C ASP A 93 -7.06 -15.92 -10.58
N GLY A 94 -6.99 -16.72 -9.52
CA GLY A 94 -7.37 -18.13 -9.59
C GLY A 94 -8.84 -18.32 -9.94
N LEU A 95 -9.73 -17.49 -9.38
CA LEU A 95 -11.16 -17.51 -9.71
C LEU A 95 -11.42 -17.06 -11.15
N SER A 96 -10.82 -15.95 -11.57
CA SER A 96 -10.99 -15.41 -12.93
C SER A 96 -10.46 -16.36 -13.99
N PHE A 97 -9.29 -16.96 -13.78
CA PHE A 97 -8.71 -17.91 -14.72
C PHE A 97 -9.56 -19.17 -14.81
N ASN A 98 -10.01 -19.72 -13.67
CA ASN A 98 -10.83 -20.92 -13.65
C ASN A 98 -12.23 -20.70 -14.25
N ALA A 99 -12.80 -19.49 -14.10
CA ALA A 99 -14.12 -19.16 -14.62
C ALA A 99 -14.10 -18.76 -16.10
N TRP A 100 -13.13 -17.95 -16.52
CA TRP A 100 -13.14 -17.22 -17.80
C TRP A 100 -11.86 -17.34 -18.63
N GLY A 101 -10.88 -18.16 -18.19
CA GLY A 101 -9.62 -18.38 -18.89
C GLY A 101 -8.63 -17.21 -18.89
N SER A 102 -8.99 -16.07 -18.30
CA SER A 102 -8.18 -14.85 -18.28
C SER A 102 -7.82 -14.44 -16.84
N PHE A 103 -6.61 -13.90 -16.67
CA PHE A 103 -6.15 -13.38 -15.39
C PHE A 103 -6.61 -11.92 -15.22
N SER A 104 -7.07 -11.54 -14.04
CA SER A 104 -7.46 -10.15 -13.77
C SER A 104 -6.24 -9.28 -13.47
N SER A 105 -5.21 -9.83 -12.83
CA SER A 105 -4.01 -9.11 -12.40
C SER A 105 -2.75 -9.53 -13.15
N MET A 106 -2.54 -10.82 -13.45
CA MET A 106 -1.35 -11.32 -14.17
C MET A 106 -1.31 -10.91 -15.66
N GLN A 107 -0.85 -9.67 -15.91
CA GLN A 107 -0.82 -9.11 -17.27
C GLN A 107 0.17 -9.79 -18.23
N THR A 108 1.23 -10.43 -17.72
CA THR A 108 2.17 -11.16 -18.59
C THR A 108 1.47 -12.23 -19.42
N GLY A 109 0.56 -13.01 -18.81
CA GLY A 109 -0.22 -14.03 -19.52
C GLY A 109 -1.19 -13.41 -20.52
N ASN A 110 -1.90 -12.34 -20.12
CA ASN A 110 -2.82 -11.63 -21.00
C ASN A 110 -2.11 -11.06 -22.24
N THR A 111 -0.93 -10.48 -22.09
CA THR A 111 -0.14 -9.98 -23.23
C THR A 111 0.22 -11.10 -24.21
N VAL A 112 0.58 -12.28 -23.70
CA VAL A 112 0.85 -13.46 -24.55
C VAL A 112 -0.41 -13.92 -25.28
N PHE A 113 -1.57 -13.98 -24.61
CA PHE A 113 -2.83 -14.35 -25.27
C PHE A 113 -3.25 -13.37 -26.37
N ILE A 114 -3.00 -12.07 -26.18
CA ILE A 114 -3.23 -11.05 -27.22
C ILE A 114 -2.32 -11.32 -28.43
N ALA A 115 -1.03 -11.58 -28.19
CA ALA A 115 -0.07 -11.83 -29.26
C ALA A 115 -0.38 -13.12 -30.03
N LEU A 116 -0.76 -14.20 -29.34
CA LEU A 116 -1.17 -15.46 -29.96
C LEU A 116 -2.49 -15.31 -30.74
N GLY A 117 -3.36 -14.37 -30.35
CA GLY A 117 -4.56 -14.03 -31.10
C GLY A 117 -4.30 -13.62 -32.55
N VAL A 118 -3.12 -13.03 -32.84
CA VAL A 118 -2.71 -12.64 -34.21
C VAL A 118 -2.53 -13.86 -35.12
N SER A 119 -2.03 -14.97 -34.57
CA SER A 119 -1.88 -16.23 -35.30
C SER A 119 -3.10 -17.15 -35.17
N GLY A 120 -4.18 -16.68 -34.54
CA GLY A 120 -5.39 -17.48 -34.30
C GLY A 120 -5.20 -18.59 -33.27
N GLN A 121 -4.22 -18.47 -32.37
CA GLN A 121 -3.92 -19.46 -31.35
C GLN A 121 -4.30 -18.97 -29.93
N PRO A 122 -4.74 -19.86 -29.03
CA PRO A 122 -5.19 -21.24 -29.30
C PRO A 122 -6.55 -21.25 -30.05
N GLU A 123 -6.84 -22.32 -30.78
CA GLU A 123 -8.11 -22.48 -31.52
C GLU A 123 -9.34 -22.41 -30.59
N TYR A 124 -9.17 -22.87 -29.34
CA TYR A 124 -10.15 -22.76 -28.27
C TYR A 124 -9.46 -22.40 -26.95
N PRO A 125 -10.08 -21.57 -26.08
CA PRO A 125 -11.35 -20.87 -26.29
C PRO A 125 -11.26 -19.75 -27.32
N GLN A 126 -12.27 -19.62 -28.18
CA GLN A 126 -12.32 -18.52 -29.16
C GLN A 126 -12.35 -17.17 -28.44
N TYR A 127 -11.64 -16.18 -29.01
CA TYR A 127 -11.44 -14.82 -28.49
C TYR A 127 -10.95 -14.66 -27.03
N LEU A 128 -10.18 -15.63 -26.53
CA LEU A 128 -9.37 -15.43 -25.33
C LEU A 128 -8.52 -14.15 -25.39
N TRP A 129 -7.95 -13.87 -26.57
CA TRP A 129 -7.19 -12.65 -26.87
C TRP A 129 -7.98 -11.37 -26.59
N ALA A 130 -9.29 -11.36 -26.86
CA ALA A 130 -10.14 -10.19 -26.66
C ALA A 130 -10.42 -9.95 -25.18
N LYS A 131 -10.72 -11.02 -24.41
CA LYS A 131 -10.87 -10.94 -22.95
C LYS A 131 -9.58 -10.42 -22.29
N SER A 132 -8.43 -10.96 -22.71
CA SER A 132 -7.12 -10.53 -22.25
C SER A 132 -6.79 -9.09 -22.65
N LEU A 133 -7.17 -8.64 -23.85
CA LEU A 133 -7.00 -7.25 -24.28
C LEU A 133 -7.79 -6.29 -23.40
N ILE A 134 -9.05 -6.62 -23.11
CA ILE A 134 -9.91 -5.80 -22.25
C ILE A 134 -9.38 -5.78 -20.82
N ALA A 135 -8.95 -6.92 -20.28
CA ALA A 135 -8.33 -6.99 -18.97
C ALA A 135 -7.07 -6.10 -18.90
N LEU A 136 -6.18 -6.20 -19.89
CA LEU A 136 -4.95 -5.42 -19.97
C LEU A 136 -5.24 -3.91 -20.11
N ALA A 137 -6.13 -3.52 -21.04
CA ALA A 137 -6.48 -2.13 -21.25
C ALA A 137 -7.14 -1.51 -20.00
N THR A 138 -8.05 -2.24 -19.35
CA THR A 138 -8.71 -1.81 -18.11
C THR A 138 -7.69 -1.69 -16.97
N PHE A 139 -6.76 -2.64 -16.88
CA PHE A 139 -5.69 -2.59 -15.90
C PHE A 139 -4.77 -1.37 -16.13
N LEU A 140 -4.34 -1.09 -17.35
CA LEU A 140 -3.49 0.07 -17.65
C LEU A 140 -4.20 1.40 -17.36
N THR A 141 -5.45 1.54 -17.80
CA THR A 141 -6.26 2.75 -17.53
C THR A 141 -6.52 2.94 -16.05
N SER A 142 -6.76 1.86 -15.29
CA SER A 142 -6.91 1.93 -13.84
C SER A 142 -5.63 2.39 -13.14
N ASN A 143 -4.45 1.95 -13.60
CA ASN A 143 -3.18 2.42 -13.04
C ASN A 143 -3.06 3.94 -13.20
N LEU A 144 -3.36 4.48 -14.37
CA LEU A 144 -3.39 5.93 -14.60
C LEU A 144 -4.38 6.62 -13.65
N PHE A 145 -5.61 6.11 -13.55
CA PHE A 145 -6.64 6.64 -12.67
C PHE A 145 -6.17 6.72 -11.20
N PHE A 146 -5.64 5.63 -10.64
CA PHE A 146 -5.17 5.60 -9.26
C PHE A 146 -3.91 6.43 -9.04
N ILE A 147 -2.99 6.49 -10.01
CA ILE A 147 -1.79 7.35 -9.92
C ILE A 147 -2.22 8.82 -9.86
N HIS A 148 -3.06 9.27 -10.80
CA HIS A 148 -3.54 10.65 -10.83
C HIS A 148 -4.35 10.99 -9.58
N GLY A 149 -5.27 10.11 -9.16
CA GLY A 149 -6.05 10.28 -7.94
C GLY A 149 -5.20 10.39 -6.68
N SER A 150 -4.17 9.54 -6.55
CA SER A 150 -3.26 9.58 -5.40
C SER A 150 -2.42 10.84 -5.34
N ARG A 151 -1.97 11.36 -6.50
CA ARG A 151 -1.18 12.59 -6.60
C ARG A 151 -2.02 13.81 -6.24
N LEU A 152 -3.27 13.85 -6.70
CA LEU A 152 -4.20 14.94 -6.40
C LEU A 152 -4.58 15.00 -4.91
N LEU A 153 -4.77 13.84 -4.27
CA LEU A 153 -5.28 13.75 -2.90
C LEU A 153 -4.20 13.61 -1.81
N ASN A 154 -2.93 13.72 -2.18
CA ASN A 154 -1.75 13.31 -1.40
C ASN A 154 -1.71 11.77 -1.20
N PRO A 155 -0.63 11.10 -1.65
CA PRO A 155 -0.59 9.64 -1.74
C PRO A 155 -0.58 8.93 -0.37
N LEU A 156 -0.01 9.54 0.67
CA LEU A 156 0.09 8.94 2.01
C LEU A 156 -1.04 9.34 2.96
N ARG A 157 -1.90 10.26 2.52
CA ARG A 157 -3.04 10.73 3.31
C ARG A 157 -4.00 9.57 3.57
N ARG A 158 -4.47 9.46 4.82
CA ARG A 158 -5.35 8.38 5.24
C ARG A 158 -6.61 8.28 4.38
N SER A 159 -7.26 9.41 4.10
CA SER A 159 -8.44 9.45 3.23
C SER A 159 -8.16 8.88 1.84
N THR A 160 -6.97 9.14 1.27
CA THR A 160 -6.59 8.69 -0.07
C THR A 160 -6.41 7.18 -0.12
N VAL A 161 -5.72 6.61 0.87
CA VAL A 161 -5.51 5.16 0.97
C VAL A 161 -6.86 4.46 1.22
N ILE A 162 -7.68 4.97 2.14
CA ILE A 162 -9.02 4.43 2.39
C ILE A 162 -9.87 4.48 1.13
N LEU A 163 -9.91 5.62 0.43
CA LEU A 163 -10.68 5.79 -0.80
C LEU A 163 -10.21 4.82 -1.88
N SER A 164 -8.89 4.65 -2.05
CA SER A 164 -8.32 3.71 -3.02
C SER A 164 -8.75 2.27 -2.74
N PHE A 165 -8.64 1.83 -1.48
CA PHE A 165 -9.07 0.49 -1.07
C PHE A 165 -10.59 0.30 -1.08
N ALA A 166 -11.36 1.36 -0.83
CA ALA A 166 -12.81 1.34 -0.91
C ALA A 166 -13.30 1.18 -2.36
N ILE A 167 -12.71 1.92 -3.31
CA ILE A 167 -13.00 1.78 -4.75
C ILE A 167 -12.66 0.36 -5.23
N GLN A 168 -11.49 -0.17 -4.81
CA GLN A 168 -11.09 -1.55 -5.09
C GLN A 168 -12.12 -2.56 -4.54
N THR A 169 -12.55 -2.40 -3.29
CA THR A 169 -13.54 -3.28 -2.64
C THR A 169 -14.89 -3.20 -3.34
N ALA A 170 -15.33 -1.99 -3.72
CA ALA A 170 -16.58 -1.78 -4.45
C ALA A 170 -16.57 -2.46 -5.82
N ALA A 171 -15.43 -2.47 -6.52
CA ALA A 171 -15.30 -3.18 -7.79
C ALA A 171 -15.45 -4.71 -7.63
N ILE A 172 -14.85 -5.30 -6.59
CA ILE A 172 -15.04 -6.75 -6.29
C ILE A 172 -16.50 -7.02 -5.87
N LEU A 173 -17.10 -6.13 -5.07
CA LEU A 173 -18.50 -6.23 -4.67
C LEU A 173 -19.44 -6.21 -5.88
N ALA A 174 -19.23 -5.27 -6.81
CA ALA A 174 -20.00 -5.18 -8.04
C ALA A 174 -19.84 -6.45 -8.89
N ALA A 175 -18.62 -6.97 -9.02
CA ALA A 175 -18.38 -8.24 -9.71
C ALA A 175 -19.11 -9.41 -9.04
N ALA A 176 -19.07 -9.49 -7.70
CA ALA A 176 -19.77 -10.52 -6.93
C ALA A 176 -21.29 -10.45 -7.10
N ILE A 177 -21.87 -9.24 -7.09
CA ILE A 177 -23.31 -9.02 -7.32
C ILE A 177 -23.71 -9.43 -8.73
N LEU A 178 -22.93 -9.05 -9.76
CA LEU A 178 -23.20 -9.44 -11.14
C LEU A 178 -23.24 -10.96 -11.29
N VAL A 179 -22.26 -11.67 -10.74
CA VAL A 179 -22.25 -13.15 -10.77
C VAL A 179 -23.40 -13.75 -9.95
N GLN A 180 -23.72 -13.17 -8.78
CA GLN A 180 -24.79 -13.67 -7.90
C GLN A 180 -26.19 -13.51 -8.50
N LEU A 181 -26.45 -12.44 -9.25
CA LEU A 181 -27.73 -12.19 -9.91
C LEU A 181 -27.99 -13.13 -11.11
N GLY A 182 -27.03 -14.01 -11.43
CA GLY A 182 -27.18 -14.97 -12.53
C GLY A 182 -27.16 -14.33 -13.91
N THR A 183 -26.74 -13.07 -14.02
CA THR A 183 -26.51 -12.42 -15.31
C THR A 183 -25.31 -13.02 -16.05
N ILE A 184 -24.49 -13.80 -15.35
CA ILE A 184 -23.36 -14.56 -15.88
C ILE A 184 -23.52 -16.01 -15.41
N SER A 185 -23.29 -16.98 -16.31
CA SER A 185 -23.32 -18.39 -15.93
C SER A 185 -22.24 -18.66 -14.88
N PRO A 186 -22.59 -19.21 -13.70
CA PRO A 186 -21.61 -19.49 -12.64
C PRO A 186 -20.73 -20.71 -12.95
N LYS A 187 -20.94 -21.37 -14.10
CA LYS A 187 -20.20 -22.55 -14.51
C LYS A 187 -18.89 -22.13 -15.20
N PRO A 188 -17.79 -22.89 -15.00
CA PRO A 188 -16.57 -22.71 -15.78
C PRO A 188 -16.88 -22.71 -17.27
N GLU A 189 -16.27 -21.77 -18.00
CA GLU A 189 -16.48 -21.64 -19.44
C GLU A 189 -16.17 -22.95 -20.17
N ASN A 190 -17.12 -23.42 -20.98
CA ASN A 190 -16.85 -24.50 -21.92
C ASN A 190 -16.00 -23.90 -23.06
N PRO A 191 -14.77 -24.38 -23.32
CA PRO A 191 -13.89 -23.80 -24.34
C PRO A 191 -14.49 -23.75 -25.74
N ARG A 192 -15.53 -24.56 -26.01
CA ARG A 192 -16.23 -24.64 -27.30
C ARG A 192 -17.53 -23.82 -27.35
N ALA A 193 -17.94 -23.18 -26.25
CA ALA A 193 -19.13 -22.34 -26.23
C ALA A 193 -18.83 -20.95 -26.83
N PRO A 194 -19.83 -20.30 -27.45
CA PRO A 194 -19.71 -18.92 -27.89
C PRO A 194 -19.48 -17.99 -26.68
N ILE A 195 -18.80 -16.88 -26.91
CA ILE A 195 -18.46 -15.92 -25.85
C ILE A 195 -19.72 -15.33 -25.23
N GLU A 196 -19.80 -15.45 -23.91
CA GLU A 196 -20.70 -14.64 -23.10
C GLU A 196 -20.03 -13.28 -22.83
N TRP A 197 -20.35 -12.27 -23.64
CA TRP A 197 -19.80 -10.92 -23.49
C TRP A 197 -20.09 -10.29 -22.13
N MET A 198 -21.10 -10.78 -21.41
CA MET A 198 -21.41 -10.35 -20.04
C MET A 198 -20.29 -10.67 -19.04
N GLN A 199 -19.43 -11.66 -19.34
CA GLN A 199 -18.26 -12.01 -18.52
C GLN A 199 -17.16 -10.93 -18.58
N VAL A 200 -17.17 -10.06 -19.59
CA VAL A 200 -16.20 -8.95 -19.71
C VAL A 200 -16.37 -7.96 -18.55
N LEU A 201 -17.60 -7.74 -18.07
CA LEU A 201 -17.87 -6.80 -16.97
C LEU A 201 -17.15 -7.16 -15.67
N PRO A 202 -17.30 -8.38 -15.10
CA PRO A 202 -16.54 -8.74 -13.90
C PRO A 202 -15.04 -8.80 -14.16
N ILE A 203 -14.57 -9.24 -15.33
CA ILE A 203 -13.13 -9.21 -15.68
C ILE A 203 -12.59 -7.78 -15.61
N SER A 204 -13.27 -6.82 -16.22
CA SER A 204 -12.90 -5.40 -16.17
C SER A 204 -12.89 -4.86 -14.75
N LEU A 205 -13.91 -5.16 -13.94
CA LEU A 205 -13.98 -4.70 -12.54
C LEU A 205 -12.81 -5.25 -11.70
N LEU A 206 -12.51 -6.54 -11.84
CA LEU A 206 -11.43 -7.20 -11.12
C LEU A 206 -10.05 -6.72 -11.62
N ALA A 207 -9.88 -6.50 -12.93
CA ALA A 207 -8.66 -5.93 -13.49
C ALA A 207 -8.44 -4.47 -13.05
N PHE A 208 -9.52 -3.69 -12.96
CA PHE A 208 -9.50 -2.32 -12.43
C PHE A 208 -9.05 -2.30 -10.96
N GLN A 209 -9.60 -3.21 -10.15
CA GLN A 209 -9.19 -3.37 -8.76
C GLN A 209 -7.72 -3.77 -8.62
N ALA A 210 -7.23 -4.67 -9.48
CA ALA A 210 -5.84 -5.12 -9.48
C ALA A 210 -4.86 -3.97 -9.78
N GLY A 211 -5.20 -3.06 -10.70
CA GLY A 211 -4.36 -1.88 -10.96
C GLY A 211 -4.23 -0.97 -9.74
N GLY A 212 -5.33 -0.73 -9.03
CA GLY A 212 -5.30 0.03 -7.76
C GLY A 212 -4.43 -0.63 -6.69
N GLN A 213 -4.39 -1.96 -6.64
CA GLN A 213 -3.58 -2.71 -5.70
C GLN A 213 -2.08 -2.55 -5.92
N ILE A 214 -1.63 -2.49 -7.18
CA ILE A 214 -0.23 -2.25 -7.53
C ILE A 214 0.16 -0.82 -7.23
N VAL A 215 -0.67 0.14 -7.61
CA VAL A 215 -0.41 1.56 -7.33
C VAL A 215 -0.30 1.77 -5.82
N ALA A 216 -1.16 1.14 -5.02
CA ALA A 216 -1.08 1.18 -3.57
C ALA A 216 0.22 0.57 -3.01
N SER A 217 0.71 -0.56 -3.55
CA SER A 217 1.99 -1.12 -3.09
C SER A 217 3.18 -0.22 -3.39
N ARG A 218 3.14 0.50 -4.53
CA ARG A 218 4.18 1.47 -4.92
C ARG A 218 4.12 2.73 -4.07
N ILE A 219 2.93 3.26 -3.80
CA ILE A 219 2.73 4.45 -2.94
C ILE A 219 3.24 4.21 -1.51
N LEU A 220 3.00 3.03 -0.96
CA LEU A 220 3.45 2.66 0.39
C LEU A 220 4.96 2.34 0.46
N ALA A 221 5.69 2.54 -0.64
CA ALA A 221 7.14 2.34 -0.75
C ALA A 221 7.62 0.91 -0.42
N PHE A 222 6.76 -0.09 -0.58
CA PHE A 222 7.13 -1.50 -0.51
C PHE A 222 7.40 -2.04 -1.91
N ASP A 223 8.46 -1.56 -2.53
CA ASP A 223 8.84 -1.97 -3.90
C ASP A 223 9.15 -3.46 -4.03
N GLU A 224 9.45 -4.11 -2.90
CA GLU A 224 9.78 -5.53 -2.76
C GLU A 224 8.54 -6.44 -2.72
N ILE A 225 7.34 -5.88 -2.60
CA ILE A 225 6.08 -6.64 -2.66
C ILE A 225 5.32 -6.18 -3.92
N PRO A 226 5.74 -6.60 -5.12
CA PRO A 226 4.86 -6.52 -6.27
C PRO A 226 3.68 -7.47 -6.01
N THR A 227 2.55 -6.90 -5.61
CA THR A 227 1.32 -7.64 -5.26
C THR A 227 0.70 -8.39 -6.45
N VAL A 228 1.28 -8.24 -7.66
CA VAL A 228 0.77 -8.78 -8.93
C VAL A 228 1.86 -9.39 -9.83
N VAL A 229 3.14 -8.99 -9.71
CA VAL A 229 4.24 -9.50 -10.55
C VAL A 229 5.12 -10.44 -9.73
N LEU A 230 4.82 -11.74 -9.80
CA LEU A 230 5.48 -12.73 -8.95
C LEU A 230 6.91 -13.06 -9.39
N THR A 231 7.18 -13.08 -10.69
CA THR A 231 8.47 -13.54 -11.23
C THR A 231 9.64 -12.71 -10.71
N THR A 232 9.53 -11.38 -10.75
CA THR A 232 10.56 -10.48 -10.23
C THR A 232 10.80 -10.70 -8.74
N LEU A 233 9.74 -10.93 -7.95
CA LEU A 233 9.87 -11.22 -6.52
C LEU A 233 10.66 -12.51 -6.27
N LEU A 234 10.39 -13.58 -7.03
CA LEU A 234 11.11 -14.85 -6.91
C LEU A 234 12.59 -14.70 -7.30
N CYS A 235 12.88 -14.04 -8.42
CA CYS A 235 14.25 -13.76 -8.84
C CYS A 235 15.00 -12.92 -7.77
N ASP A 236 14.37 -11.86 -7.30
CA ASP A 236 14.88 -10.99 -6.25
C ASP A 236 15.16 -11.74 -4.94
N LEU A 237 14.34 -12.73 -4.61
CA LEU A 237 14.51 -13.59 -3.43
C LEU A 237 15.71 -14.52 -3.59
N LEU A 238 15.89 -15.12 -4.77
CA LEU A 238 16.97 -16.07 -5.04
C LEU A 238 18.34 -15.39 -5.16
N VAL A 239 18.38 -14.16 -5.68
CA VAL A 239 19.61 -13.37 -5.81
C VAL A 239 20.00 -12.66 -4.50
N ASP A 240 19.12 -12.64 -3.48
CA ASP A 240 19.41 -12.01 -2.19
C ASP A 240 20.59 -12.71 -1.48
N THR A 241 21.73 -12.03 -1.43
CA THR A 241 22.96 -12.52 -0.77
C THR A 241 22.78 -12.76 0.72
N LYS A 242 21.72 -12.20 1.33
CA LYS A 242 21.35 -12.35 2.75
C LYS A 242 20.16 -13.31 2.93
N LEU A 243 19.87 -14.16 1.95
CA LEU A 243 18.77 -15.13 2.01
C LEU A 243 18.87 -16.07 3.21
N TYR A 244 20.08 -16.56 3.52
CA TYR A 244 20.32 -17.53 4.60
C TYR A 244 20.74 -16.92 5.94
N VAL A 245 20.82 -15.58 6.04
CA VAL A 245 21.28 -14.92 7.28
C VAL A 245 20.29 -15.15 8.41
N ARG A 246 20.80 -15.69 9.53
CA ARG A 246 20.10 -15.84 10.81
C ARG A 246 20.61 -14.77 11.79
N PRO A 247 19.77 -14.23 12.69
CA PRO A 247 18.37 -14.58 12.96
C PRO A 247 17.39 -14.04 11.91
N TRP A 248 16.17 -14.60 11.86
CA TRP A 248 15.13 -14.24 10.87
C TRP A 248 14.78 -12.74 10.83
N LYS A 249 15.02 -12.01 11.93
CA LYS A 249 14.83 -10.55 12.03
C LYS A 249 15.88 -9.74 11.25
N ALA A 250 17.02 -10.33 10.89
CA ALA A 250 18.13 -9.64 10.24
C ALA A 250 17.83 -9.19 8.80
N ASN A 251 16.87 -9.85 8.12
CA ASN A 251 16.45 -9.49 6.77
C ASN A 251 14.91 -9.47 6.66
N PRO A 252 14.26 -8.34 7.04
CA PRO A 252 12.81 -8.19 6.88
C PRO A 252 12.36 -8.20 5.42
N LYS A 253 13.22 -7.78 4.49
CA LYS A 253 12.94 -7.73 3.05
C LYS A 253 12.66 -9.14 2.50
N ARG A 254 13.55 -10.08 2.80
CA ARG A 254 13.37 -11.51 2.53
C ARG A 254 12.04 -12.04 3.08
N ASN A 255 11.75 -11.78 4.35
CA ASN A 255 10.54 -12.33 4.99
C ASN A 255 9.26 -11.83 4.32
N ARG A 256 9.25 -10.55 3.91
CA ARG A 256 8.14 -9.97 3.14
C ARG A 256 7.99 -10.61 1.75
N ARG A 257 9.09 -10.83 1.04
CA ARG A 257 9.08 -11.52 -0.27
C ARG A 257 8.54 -12.94 -0.14
N ILE A 258 9.06 -13.73 0.79
CA ILE A 258 8.57 -15.09 1.08
C ILE A 258 7.07 -15.05 1.45
N GLY A 259 6.70 -14.15 2.36
CA GLY A 259 5.30 -14.00 2.79
C GLY A 259 4.37 -13.64 1.63
N ALA A 260 4.76 -12.74 0.75
CA ALA A 260 3.97 -12.35 -0.41
C ALA A 260 3.83 -13.47 -1.46
N PHE A 261 4.89 -14.23 -1.72
CA PHE A 261 4.82 -15.43 -2.58
C PHE A 261 3.85 -16.47 -2.00
N LEU A 262 4.03 -16.82 -0.72
CA LEU A 262 3.17 -17.80 -0.05
C LEU A 262 1.72 -17.32 0.01
N ALA A 263 1.49 -16.03 0.29
CA ALA A 263 0.14 -15.47 0.32
C ALA A 263 -0.55 -15.59 -1.04
N LEU A 264 0.12 -15.22 -2.14
CA LEU A 264 -0.43 -15.36 -3.49
C LEU A 264 -0.70 -16.84 -3.82
N PHE A 265 0.25 -17.73 -3.56
CA PHE A 265 0.10 -19.16 -3.80
C PHE A 265 -1.08 -19.75 -3.02
N LEU A 266 -1.19 -19.44 -1.73
CA LEU A 266 -2.30 -19.88 -0.88
C LEU A 266 -3.63 -19.28 -1.33
N GLY A 267 -3.64 -18.04 -1.82
CA GLY A 267 -4.82 -17.40 -2.40
C GLY A 267 -5.32 -18.16 -3.62
N ALA A 268 -4.43 -18.46 -4.57
CA ALA A 268 -4.76 -19.24 -5.76
C ALA A 268 -5.19 -20.68 -5.43
N MET A 269 -4.53 -21.32 -4.45
CA MET A 269 -4.92 -22.64 -3.94
C MET A 269 -6.31 -22.61 -3.30
N THR A 270 -6.62 -21.55 -2.54
CA THR A 270 -7.94 -21.32 -1.95
C THR A 270 -8.99 -21.15 -3.05
N ALA A 271 -8.70 -20.39 -4.11
CA ALA A 271 -9.61 -20.26 -5.25
C ALA A 271 -9.93 -21.60 -5.92
N GLY A 272 -8.92 -22.44 -6.15
CA GLY A 272 -9.10 -23.79 -6.72
C GLY A 272 -9.81 -24.77 -5.79
N GLY A 273 -9.66 -24.61 -4.47
CA GLY A 273 -10.45 -25.35 -3.49
C GLY A 273 -11.91 -24.90 -3.50
N LEU A 274 -12.15 -23.59 -3.40
CA LEU A 274 -13.47 -22.98 -3.41
C LEU A 274 -14.23 -23.26 -4.71
N SER A 275 -13.57 -23.31 -5.86
CA SER A 275 -14.24 -23.65 -7.13
C SER A 275 -14.79 -25.08 -7.18
N LYS A 276 -14.30 -25.98 -6.32
CA LYS A 276 -14.81 -27.35 -6.19
C LYS A 276 -15.95 -27.49 -5.18
N VAL A 277 -15.91 -26.71 -4.09
CA VAL A 277 -16.85 -26.84 -2.97
C VAL A 277 -17.97 -25.79 -2.96
N THR A 278 -17.75 -24.65 -3.62
CA THR A 278 -18.65 -23.49 -3.63
C THR A 278 -18.78 -22.89 -5.03
N GLY A 279 -19.79 -22.05 -5.24
CA GLY A 279 -19.96 -21.32 -6.50
C GLY A 279 -19.01 -20.11 -6.62
N LEU A 280 -18.77 -19.66 -7.85
CA LEU A 280 -17.94 -18.47 -8.15
C LEU A 280 -18.37 -17.22 -7.36
N ALA A 281 -19.69 -17.00 -7.23
CA ALA A 281 -20.23 -15.86 -6.49
C ALA A 281 -19.79 -15.87 -5.02
N SER A 282 -19.93 -16.99 -4.32
CA SER A 282 -19.53 -17.14 -2.91
C SER A 282 -18.04 -16.85 -2.71
N SER A 283 -17.21 -17.28 -3.66
CA SER A 283 -15.76 -17.03 -3.65
C SER A 283 -15.41 -15.56 -3.85
N LEU A 284 -16.13 -14.86 -4.73
CA LEU A 284 -15.97 -13.42 -4.92
C LEU A 284 -16.45 -12.62 -3.69
N TRP A 285 -17.53 -13.06 -3.03
CA TRP A 285 -17.96 -12.49 -1.75
C TRP A 285 -16.90 -12.67 -0.66
N PHE A 286 -16.25 -13.84 -0.62
CA PHE A 286 -15.14 -14.09 0.30
C PHE A 286 -13.94 -13.16 0.00
N ALA A 287 -13.55 -13.00 -1.26
CA ALA A 287 -12.51 -12.07 -1.67
C ALA A 287 -12.84 -10.61 -1.29
N MET A 288 -14.10 -10.21 -1.51
CA MET A 288 -14.62 -8.89 -1.14
C MET A 288 -14.56 -8.68 0.37
N ALA A 289 -15.00 -9.66 1.16
CA ALA A 289 -14.98 -9.57 2.63
C ALA A 289 -13.56 -9.36 3.16
N ILE A 290 -12.56 -10.10 2.64
CA ILE A 290 -11.16 -9.89 3.00
C ILE A 290 -10.73 -8.47 2.62
N LYS A 291 -10.99 -8.03 1.40
CA LYS A 291 -10.62 -6.67 0.95
C LYS A 291 -11.30 -5.56 1.77
N LEU A 292 -12.55 -5.78 2.19
CA LEU A 292 -13.29 -4.88 3.06
C LEU A 292 -12.63 -4.80 4.44
N THR A 293 -12.26 -5.93 5.06
CA THR A 293 -11.55 -5.91 6.36
C THR A 293 -10.23 -5.13 6.28
N MET A 294 -9.52 -5.20 5.15
CA MET A 294 -8.30 -4.42 4.91
C MET A 294 -8.62 -2.92 4.82
N THR A 295 -9.68 -2.56 4.10
CA THR A 295 -10.17 -1.18 4.00
C THR A 295 -10.54 -0.63 5.38
N LEU A 296 -11.28 -1.40 6.18
CA LEU A 296 -11.66 -1.05 7.55
C LEU A 296 -10.43 -0.91 8.48
N SER A 297 -9.40 -1.72 8.27
CA SER A 297 -8.16 -1.65 9.05
C SER A 297 -7.45 -0.29 8.87
N PHE A 298 -7.55 0.33 7.69
CA PHE A 298 -6.98 1.66 7.46
C PHE A 298 -7.68 2.79 8.22
N PHE A 299 -8.96 2.61 8.60
CA PHE A 299 -9.67 3.59 9.44
C PHE A 299 -9.12 3.67 10.85
N VAL A 300 -8.52 2.60 11.38
CA VAL A 300 -7.97 2.55 12.75
C VAL A 300 -6.44 2.62 12.74
N TRP A 301 -5.82 2.67 11.55
CA TRP A 301 -4.38 2.59 11.41
C TRP A 301 -3.64 3.75 12.07
N ARG A 302 -2.41 3.54 12.53
CA ARG A 302 -1.65 4.57 13.23
C ARG A 302 -1.22 5.71 12.28
N VAL A 303 -1.24 6.92 12.81
CA VAL A 303 -0.71 8.11 12.12
C VAL A 303 0.82 8.05 12.14
N ASP A 304 1.46 8.46 11.05
CA ASP A 304 2.91 8.58 11.01
C ASP A 304 3.39 9.69 11.95
N LYS A 305 4.08 9.30 13.02
CA LYS A 305 4.65 10.25 13.99
C LYS A 305 5.82 11.05 13.41
N ALA A 306 6.49 10.56 12.36
CA ALA A 306 7.59 11.26 11.72
C ALA A 306 7.10 12.45 10.89
N SER A 307 6.02 12.28 10.12
CA SER A 307 5.34 13.38 9.40
C SER A 307 4.90 14.52 10.33
N ILE A 308 4.39 14.19 11.53
CA ILE A 308 3.97 15.17 12.54
C ILE A 308 5.17 15.97 13.06
N ARG A 309 6.31 15.31 13.30
CA ARG A 309 7.55 15.98 13.74
C ARG A 309 8.05 16.94 12.67
N ARG A 310 8.11 16.50 11.42
CA ARG A 310 8.57 17.33 10.30
C ARG A 310 7.72 18.60 10.13
N LYS A 311 6.39 18.48 10.19
CA LYS A 311 5.50 19.65 10.13
C LYS A 311 5.73 20.63 11.28
N ARG A 312 5.95 20.10 12.49
CA ARG A 312 6.26 20.92 13.67
C ARG A 312 7.60 21.65 13.51
N ASP A 313 8.61 20.97 12.97
CA ASP A 313 9.93 21.55 12.75
C ASP A 313 9.87 22.65 11.67
N GLU A 314 9.09 22.44 10.60
CA GLU A 314 8.81 23.44 9.55
C GLU A 314 8.05 24.68 10.10
N GLU A 315 7.07 24.48 10.98
CA GLU A 315 6.33 25.56 11.66
C GLU A 315 7.20 26.31 12.69
N SER A 316 8.16 25.65 13.35
CA SER A 316 9.04 26.28 14.34
C SER A 316 10.28 26.98 13.76
N GLY A 317 10.64 26.68 12.50
CA GLY A 317 11.77 27.31 11.80
C GLY A 317 11.39 28.55 10.98
N THR A 318 10.14 29.01 11.10
CA THR A 318 9.61 30.21 10.42
C THR A 318 9.29 31.37 11.37
N GLU A 319 9.63 31.25 12.66
CA GLU A 319 9.67 32.36 13.65
C GLU A 319 11.10 32.92 13.80
#